data_AF-L1NMJ7-F1
#
_entry.id   AF-L1NMJ7-F1
#
_cell.length_a   1.000
_cell.length_b   1.000
_cell.length_c   1.000
_cell.angle_alpha   90.00
_cell.angle_beta   90.00
_cell.angle_gamma   90.00
#
_symmetry.space_group_name_H-M   'P 1'
#
loop_
_entity.id
_entity.type
_entity.pdbx_description
1 polymer ?
#
loop_
_entity_poly.entity_id
_entity_poly.type
_entity_poly.pdbx_seq_one_letter_code
_entity_poly.pdbx_strand_id
1 'polypeptide(L)' 'MKLKNKYQKFSKISEPQFRQILRLFALDLTASDTAGLTGISVRSINTPFLKLRRRLAVESERQTPFDGVV' A
#
# COMPACT_ATOMS: atom_id res chain seq x y z
N MET A 1 -7.70 23.14 -5.49
CA MET A 1 -8.45 21.88 -5.79
C MET A 1 -8.42 20.98 -4.57
N LYS A 2 -9.60 20.59 -4.04
CA LYS A 2 -9.69 19.64 -2.92
C LYS A 2 -9.39 18.24 -3.44
N LEU A 3 -8.42 17.54 -2.85
CA LEU A 3 -8.07 16.18 -3.25
C LEU A 3 -9.21 15.23 -2.87
N LYS A 4 -9.72 14.45 -3.84
CA LYS A 4 -10.73 13.41 -3.60
C LYS A 4 -10.21 12.30 -2.67
N ASN A 5 -8.90 12.12 -2.60
CA ASN A 5 -8.23 11.17 -1.72
C ASN A 5 -6.92 11.82 -1.23
N LYS A 6 -6.80 12.03 0.09
CA LYS A 6 -5.62 12.64 0.71
C LYS A 6 -4.38 11.75 0.66
N TYR A 7 -4.56 10.44 0.50
CA TYR A 7 -3.47 9.46 0.49
C TYR A 7 -2.89 9.23 -0.90
N GLN A 8 -3.65 9.47 -1.96
CA GLN A 8 -3.21 9.22 -3.33
C GLN A 8 -3.83 10.24 -4.30
N LYS A 9 -2.98 11.13 -4.81
CA LYS A 9 -3.32 12.12 -5.83
C LYS A 9 -3.80 11.41 -7.11
N PHE A 10 -4.89 11.89 -7.70
CA PHE A 10 -5.42 11.47 -9.01
C PHE A 10 -5.87 10.00 -9.17
N SER A 11 -6.08 9.26 -8.08
CA SER A 11 -6.65 7.92 -8.20
C SER A 11 -8.18 7.96 -8.34
N LYS A 12 -8.75 7.00 -9.08
CA LYS A 12 -10.18 6.68 -9.06
C LYS A 12 -10.60 5.97 -7.76
N ILE A 13 -9.65 5.69 -6.87
CA ILE A 13 -9.87 4.99 -5.60
C ILE A 13 -10.34 6.02 -4.57
N SER A 14 -11.56 5.83 -4.07
CA SER A 14 -12.11 6.66 -3.00
C SER A 14 -11.33 6.46 -1.69
N GLU A 15 -11.43 7.42 -0.77
CA GLU A 15 -10.74 7.30 0.53
C GLU A 15 -11.19 6.05 1.34
N PRO A 16 -12.49 5.69 1.41
CA PRO A 16 -12.92 4.44 2.05
C PRO A 16 -12.31 3.19 1.40
N GLN A 17 -12.28 3.12 0.07
CA GLN A 17 -11.65 2.00 -0.65
C GLN A 17 -10.14 1.93 -0.35
N PHE A 18 -9.46 3.07 -0.30
CA PHE A 18 -8.05 3.10 0.05
C PHE A 18 -7.80 2.57 1.47
N ARG A 19 -8.65 2.94 2.44
CA ARG A 19 -8.57 2.39 3.80
C ARG A 19 -8.83 0.88 3.84
N GLN A 20 -9.74 0.37 3.01
CA GLN A 20 -9.96 -1.07 2.88
C GLN A 20 -8.72 -1.78 2.31
N ILE A 21 -8.12 -1.24 1.24
CA ILE A 21 -6.87 -1.76 0.67
C ILE A 21 -5.75 -1.78 1.74
N LEU A 22 -5.62 -0.73 2.55
CA LEU A 22 -4.65 -0.69 3.63
C LEU A 22 -4.87 -1.79 4.68
N ARG A 23 -6.12 -2.04 5.07
CA ARG A 23 -6.45 -3.12 6.02
C ARG A 23 -6.09 -4.49 5.46
N LEU A 24 -6.43 -4.73 4.18
CA LEU A 24 -6.12 -6.01 3.52
C LEU A 24 -4.61 -6.21 3.36
N PHE A 25 -3.86 -5.14 3.04
CA PHE A 25 -2.39 -5.17 3.04
C PHE A 25 -1.82 -5.53 4.42
N ALA A 26 -2.37 -4.97 5.50
CA ALA A 26 -1.93 -5.26 6.87
C ALA A 26 -2.25 -6.70 7.33
N LEU A 27 -3.23 -7.35 6.68
CA LEU A 27 -3.53 -8.78 6.86
C LEU A 27 -2.65 -9.68 5.96
N ASP A 28 -1.62 -9.12 5.33
CA ASP A 28 -0.68 -9.79 4.43
C ASP A 28 -1.32 -10.48 3.21
N LEU A 29 -2.48 -9.95 2.77
CA LEU A 29 -3.12 -10.45 1.55
C LEU A 29 -2.33 -10.06 0.31
N THR A 30 -2.40 -10.90 -0.72
CA THR A 30 -1.79 -10.59 -2.01
C THR A 30 -2.58 -9.49 -2.75
N ALA A 31 -1.94 -8.84 -3.73
CA ALA A 31 -2.62 -7.85 -4.55
C ALA A 31 -3.76 -8.46 -5.39
N SER A 32 -3.64 -9.75 -5.76
CA SER A 32 -4.67 -10.49 -6.48
C SER A 32 -5.88 -10.77 -5.59
N ASP A 33 -5.68 -11.24 -4.36
CA ASP A 33 -6.77 -11.49 -3.43
C ASP A 33 -7.50 -10.19 -3.06
N THR A 34 -6.72 -9.13 -2.80
CA THR A 34 -7.26 -7.80 -2.52
C THR A 34 -8.07 -7.26 -3.71
N ALA A 35 -7.68 -7.56 -4.95
CA ALA A 35 -8.43 -7.19 -6.15
C ALA A 35 -9.77 -7.91 -6.22
N GLY A 36 -9.78 -9.22 -5.95
CA GLY A 36 -11.01 -10.01 -5.86
C GLY A 36 -11.96 -9.47 -4.79
N LEU A 37 -11.45 -9.11 -3.61
CA LEU A 37 -12.26 -8.64 -2.48
C LEU A 37 -12.78 -7.20 -2.62
N THR A 38 -12.09 -6.35 -3.40
CA THR A 38 -12.45 -4.92 -3.54
C THR A 38 -13.08 -4.58 -4.89
N GLY A 39 -13.02 -5.48 -5.87
CA GLY A 39 -13.46 -5.22 -7.25
C GLY A 39 -12.57 -4.21 -8.00
N ILE A 40 -11.40 -3.86 -7.44
CA ILE A 40 -10.44 -2.95 -8.05
C ILE A 40 -9.42 -3.76 -8.82
N SER A 41 -9.01 -3.27 -10.00
CA SER A 41 -8.04 -4.00 -10.82
C SER A 41 -6.71 -4.23 -10.07
N VAL A 42 -6.12 -5.42 -10.25
CA VAL A 42 -4.84 -5.81 -9.64
C VAL A 42 -3.76 -4.76 -9.90
N ARG A 43 -3.69 -4.19 -11.10
CA ARG A 43 -2.78 -3.09 -11.46
C ARG A 43 -2.93 -1.88 -10.52
N SER A 44 -4.17 -1.49 -10.20
CA SER A 44 -4.44 -0.34 -9.36
C SER A 44 -4.10 -0.60 -7.89
N ILE A 45 -4.18 -1.84 -7.42
CA ILE A 45 -3.81 -2.27 -6.05
C ILE A 45 -2.29 -2.45 -5.91
N ASN A 46 -1.62 -2.94 -6.95
CA ASN A 46 -0.17 -3.09 -6.96
C ASN A 46 0.55 -1.76 -6.71
N THR A 47 -0.01 -0.66 -7.22
CA THR A 47 0.58 0.67 -7.05
C THR A 47 0.75 1.08 -5.57
N PRO A 48 -0.31 1.10 -4.72
CA PRO A 48 -0.14 1.37 -3.29
C PRO A 48 0.65 0.27 -2.58
N PHE A 49 0.48 -1.01 -2.91
CA PHE A 49 1.22 -2.11 -2.27
C PHE A 49 2.74 -1.96 -2.41
N LEU A 50 3.23 -1.67 -3.62
CA LEU A 50 4.66 -1.48 -3.86
C LEU A 50 5.19 -0.26 -3.11
N LYS A 51 4.43 0.84 -3.05
CA LYS A 51 4.82 2.03 -2.28
C LYS A 51 4.90 1.75 -0.79
N LEU A 52 3.95 0.99 -0.25
CA LEU A 52 3.92 0.60 1.16
C LEU A 52 5.11 -0.29 1.50
N ARG A 53 5.39 -1.33 0.69
CA ARG A 53 6.56 -2.20 0.89
C ARG A 53 7.88 -1.44 0.86
N ARG A 54 8.06 -0.52 -0.09
CA ARG A 54 9.26 0.33 -0.13
C ARG A 54 9.39 1.19 1.12
N ARG A 55 8.30 1.79 1.60
CA ARG A 55 8.34 2.55 2.86
C ARG A 55 8.68 1.67 4.05
N LEU A 56 8.08 0.49 4.15
CA LEU A 56 8.40 -0.47 5.21
C LEU A 56 9.86 -0.90 5.18
N ALA A 57 10.43 -1.17 4.01
CA ALA A 57 11.85 -1.49 3.88
C ALA A 57 12.74 -0.34 4.40
N VAL A 58 12.46 0.90 3.97
CA VAL A 58 13.21 2.08 4.43
C VAL A 58 13.08 2.28 5.95
N GLU A 59 11.89 2.13 6.53
CA GLU A 59 11.73 2.25 7.98
C GLU A 59 12.38 1.08 8.73
N SER A 60 12.38 -0.12 8.14
CA SER A 60 13.09 -1.28 8.68
C SER A 60 14.60 -1.02 8.73
N GLU A 61 15.19 -0.53 7.65
CA GLU A 61 16.62 -0.18 7.56
C GLU A 61 16.99 0.95 8.54
N ARG A 62 16.08 1.87 8.86
CA ARG A 62 16.33 2.90 9.88
C ARG A 62 16.33 2.35 11.31
N GLN A 63 15.62 1.26 11.54
CA GLN A 63 15.46 0.65 12.85
C GLN A 63 16.46 -0.47 13.11
N THR A 64 17.22 -0.91 12.10
CA THR A 64 18.25 -1.93 12.27
C THR A 64 19.46 -1.37 13.03
N PRO A 65 19.80 -1.92 14.21
CA PRO A 65 20.90 -1.41 15.03
C PRO A 65 22.30 -1.80 14.53
N PHE A 66 22.40 -2.64 13.50
CA PHE A 66 23.66 -3.12 12.95
C PHE A 66 23.58 -3.15 11.41
N ASP A 67 24.60 -2.62 10.74
CA ASP A 67 24.70 -2.55 9.27
C ASP A 67 25.05 -3.89 8.60
N GLY A 68 24.93 -5.01 9.33
CA GLY A 68 25.18 -6.34 8.76
C GLY A 68 26.57 -6.52 8.15
N VAL A 69 27.59 -5.83 8.67
CA VAL A 69 28.98 -6.06 8.28
C VAL A 69 29.43 -7.39 8.90
N VAL A 70 29.63 -8.40 8.06
CA VAL A 70 30.28 -9.68 8.40
C VAL A 70 31.70 -9.66 7.87
#